data_AF-A0AAV0CMH4-F1
#
_entry.id   AF-A0AAV0CMH4-F1
#
_cell.length_a   1.000
_cell.length_b   1.000
_cell.length_c   1.000
_cell.angle_alpha   90.00
_cell.angle_beta   90.00
_cell.angle_gamma   90.00
#
_symmetry.space_group_name_H-M   'P 1'
#
loop_
_entity.id
_entity.type
_entity.pdbx_description
1 polymer ?
#
loop_
_entity_poly.entity_id
_entity_poly.type
_entity_poly.pdbx_seq_one_letter_code
_entity_poly.pdbx_strand_id
1 'polypeptide(L)'
;MANPKSASKPKPEQESKSHSRTVLKFLAEFNLSDYSSSSILSLAISTLPDSQSLIYLGTTSGSVHSLSVNPNSPTSYSNLTYNRQITVGSSLVNSIHVIEDSGKMIVLSDGLLYLVDLLMLEPVKKLTMIKGVTALSRRFQSRSTQATSDPVGQRSNGMKLKEDGCFFAVAVGKRLIIVELVMSGSLVILKEIQGVHEGIIGLAWVDDSIFYGTKNGYYLYSYSSGQGGLLFSLPDSSGPPLMKVLRNECKVLLMMDNVSVIVDAEGQPVGGSLVFHGAPDSVGEIGSYVQVIRSGKVELYHKKSGNCVQRVPFEGEVGTHGIVADEGNVKGKHFALATGTKVICYQKVSYEDQIKDLLRKKNISEAVSLMEELWSEGEITKDMLSFVHAQVGFLLLFDLHFAEAVDHFLLSDTMQPSEIFPFIIRGPNRWSLLIPRNRYWGLHPPPAPLEKVVDDGLMALQRAIFLKKAGVESAVDEKFLFNPPSRDDLLENAMKNMIRYLEVSRFKDLVLPVKEGIDTLLMQLFRALNYADDMEKLASSDNNCVVCRRSWRHY
;
A
#
# COMPACT_ATOMS: atom_id res chain seq x y z
N MET A 1 -51.10 4.92 -39.40
CA MET A 1 -49.83 5.64 -39.19
C MET A 1 -49.60 5.77 -37.69
N ALA A 2 -48.74 4.93 -37.12
CA ALA A 2 -48.28 5.03 -35.74
C ALA A 2 -46.84 4.54 -35.70
N ASN A 3 -45.92 5.46 -35.36
CA ASN A 3 -44.48 5.21 -35.24
C ASN A 3 -44.18 4.21 -34.11
N PRO A 4 -43.28 3.24 -34.30
CA PRO A 4 -42.74 2.45 -33.20
C PRO A 4 -41.73 3.29 -32.42
N LYS A 5 -41.92 3.34 -31.09
CA LYS A 5 -41.05 4.02 -30.12
C LYS A 5 -39.63 3.47 -30.22
N SER A 6 -38.66 4.35 -30.43
CA SER A 6 -37.23 4.05 -30.35
C SER A 6 -36.86 3.55 -28.96
N ALA A 7 -36.29 2.36 -28.89
CA ALA A 7 -35.65 1.83 -27.69
C ALA A 7 -34.56 2.79 -27.21
N SER A 8 -34.68 3.26 -25.97
CA SER A 8 -33.67 4.06 -25.31
C SER A 8 -32.38 3.25 -25.16
N LYS A 9 -31.29 3.73 -25.76
CA LYS A 9 -29.94 3.22 -25.51
C LYS A 9 -29.66 3.21 -24.00
N PRO A 10 -28.98 2.18 -23.46
CA PRO A 10 -28.55 2.20 -22.07
C PRO A 10 -27.64 3.40 -21.86
N LYS A 11 -27.94 4.21 -20.85
CA LYS A 11 -27.04 5.26 -20.37
C LYS A 11 -25.70 4.60 -20.01
N PRO A 12 -24.55 5.18 -20.39
CA PRO A 12 -23.29 4.72 -19.81
C PRO A 12 -23.43 4.86 -18.29
N GLU A 13 -23.15 3.78 -17.58
CA GLU A 13 -22.91 3.86 -16.14
C GLU A 13 -21.93 5.01 -15.92
N GLN A 14 -22.38 6.04 -15.20
CA GLN A 14 -21.47 7.03 -14.65
C GLN A 14 -20.55 6.24 -13.73
N GLU A 15 -19.40 5.81 -14.24
CA GLU A 15 -18.23 5.55 -13.41
C GLU A 15 -18.10 6.78 -12.53
N SER A 16 -18.47 6.64 -11.25
CA SER A 16 -18.10 7.62 -10.24
C SER A 16 -16.58 7.72 -10.34
N LYS A 17 -16.08 8.78 -10.97
CA LYS A 17 -14.65 9.07 -11.06
C LYS A 17 -14.20 9.24 -9.63
N SER A 18 -13.70 8.16 -9.04
CA SER A 18 -13.22 8.17 -7.67
C SER A 18 -12.05 9.13 -7.63
N HIS A 19 -11.96 9.92 -6.56
CA HIS A 19 -10.77 10.66 -6.22
C HIS A 19 -9.65 9.67 -5.87
N SER A 20 -9.20 8.89 -6.85
CA SER A 20 -8.39 7.69 -6.64
C SER A 20 -6.97 8.06 -6.23
N ARG A 21 -6.58 7.65 -5.03
CA ARG A 21 -5.20 7.69 -4.56
C ARG A 21 -4.30 6.87 -5.50
N THR A 22 -3.16 7.45 -5.90
CA THR A 22 -2.20 6.78 -6.80
C THR A 22 -1.27 5.90 -5.98
N VAL A 23 -1.55 4.60 -5.88
CA VAL A 23 -0.72 3.64 -5.13
C VAL A 23 0.40 3.07 -6.00
N LEU A 24 0.14 2.87 -7.29
CA LEU A 24 1.07 2.33 -8.28
C LEU A 24 1.43 3.40 -9.31
N LYS A 25 2.70 3.39 -9.68
CA LYS A 25 3.22 4.07 -10.85
C LYS A 25 3.87 3.06 -11.80
N PHE A 26 3.77 3.34 -13.09
CA PHE A 26 4.54 2.61 -14.10
C PHE A 26 6.04 2.77 -13.84
N LEU A 27 6.81 1.68 -13.97
CA LEU A 27 8.25 1.67 -13.77
C LEU A 27 9.00 1.41 -15.10
N ALA A 28 8.61 0.34 -15.79
CA ALA A 28 9.32 -0.15 -16.97
C ALA A 28 8.44 -1.07 -17.81
N GLU A 29 8.76 -1.23 -19.09
CA GLU A 29 8.19 -2.27 -19.94
C GLU A 29 9.26 -2.99 -20.77
N PHE A 30 8.90 -4.17 -21.27
CA PHE A 30 9.70 -4.99 -22.16
C PHE A 30 8.80 -5.80 -23.08
N ASN A 31 9.25 -6.01 -24.31
CA ASN A 31 8.57 -6.90 -25.25
C ASN A 31 9.46 -8.10 -25.60
N LEU A 32 8.98 -9.31 -25.29
CA LEU A 32 9.69 -10.54 -25.61
C LEU A 32 9.71 -10.83 -27.10
N SER A 33 8.78 -10.29 -27.90
CA SER A 33 8.71 -10.52 -29.35
C SER A 33 10.00 -10.15 -30.09
N ASP A 34 10.79 -9.24 -29.52
CA ASP A 34 12.06 -8.78 -30.08
C ASP A 34 13.16 -9.86 -29.99
N TYR A 35 12.95 -10.88 -29.15
CA TYR A 35 13.92 -11.95 -28.86
C TYR A 35 13.36 -13.36 -29.10
N SER A 36 12.05 -13.56 -28.97
CA SER A 36 11.39 -14.85 -29.09
C SER A 36 9.96 -14.70 -29.59
N SER A 37 9.51 -15.60 -30.46
CA SER A 37 8.12 -15.68 -30.92
C SER A 37 7.20 -16.37 -29.91
N SER A 38 7.71 -16.77 -28.74
CA SER A 38 6.96 -17.52 -27.73
C SER A 38 6.26 -16.59 -26.75
N SER A 39 5.05 -16.97 -26.33
CA SER A 39 4.33 -16.26 -25.27
C SER A 39 4.82 -16.66 -23.88
N ILE A 40 4.65 -15.73 -22.95
CA ILE A 40 5.00 -15.88 -21.54
C ILE A 40 3.86 -16.63 -20.83
N LEU A 41 4.22 -17.64 -20.04
CA LEU A 41 3.29 -18.48 -19.27
C LEU A 41 3.49 -18.39 -17.76
N SER A 42 4.72 -18.10 -17.32
CA SER A 42 5.04 -17.99 -15.91
C SER A 42 6.01 -16.85 -15.65
N LEU A 43 5.90 -16.29 -14.43
CA LEU A 43 6.63 -15.11 -14.02
C LEU A 43 7.11 -15.30 -12.58
N ALA A 44 8.32 -14.84 -12.28
CA ALA A 44 8.84 -14.77 -10.92
C ALA A 44 9.74 -13.54 -10.76
N ILE A 45 9.81 -13.00 -9.54
CA ILE A 45 10.69 -11.88 -9.19
C ILE A 45 11.62 -12.34 -8.06
N SER A 46 12.86 -11.88 -8.12
CA SER A 46 13.82 -11.93 -7.02
C SER A 46 14.45 -10.56 -6.84
N THR A 47 14.77 -10.20 -5.60
CA THR A 47 15.50 -8.97 -5.31
C THR A 47 16.88 -9.30 -4.76
N LEU A 48 17.90 -8.81 -5.46
CA LEU A 48 19.29 -8.98 -5.07
C LEU A 48 19.64 -8.06 -3.88
N PRO A 49 20.72 -8.36 -3.12
CA PRO A 49 21.13 -7.56 -1.96
C PRO A 49 21.42 -6.08 -2.26
N ASP A 50 21.78 -5.77 -3.51
CA ASP A 50 22.04 -4.42 -4.00
C ASP A 50 20.76 -3.65 -4.40
N SER A 51 19.59 -4.21 -4.10
CA SER A 51 18.25 -3.72 -4.48
C SER A 51 17.95 -3.76 -5.99
N GLN A 52 18.81 -4.36 -6.82
CA GLN A 52 18.45 -4.70 -8.19
C GLN A 52 17.46 -5.85 -8.17
N SER A 53 16.43 -5.79 -9.01
CA SER A 53 15.43 -6.84 -9.09
C SER A 53 15.55 -7.61 -10.40
N LEU A 54 15.53 -8.93 -10.31
CA LEU A 54 15.57 -9.87 -11.40
C LEU A 54 14.15 -10.38 -11.66
N ILE A 55 13.75 -10.38 -12.93
CA ILE A 55 12.45 -10.86 -13.38
C ILE A 55 12.69 -12.06 -14.30
N TYR A 56 12.04 -13.17 -14.02
CA TYR A 56 12.18 -14.42 -14.77
C TYR A 56 10.91 -14.72 -15.56
N LEU A 57 11.04 -14.90 -16.87
CA LEU A 57 9.94 -15.20 -17.78
C LEU A 57 10.06 -16.64 -18.24
N GLY A 58 9.07 -17.47 -17.93
CA GLY A 58 8.95 -18.82 -18.48
C GLY A 58 8.02 -18.82 -19.69
N THR A 59 8.42 -19.47 -20.79
CA THR A 59 7.70 -19.41 -22.08
C THR A 59 6.99 -20.72 -22.43
N THR A 60 6.11 -20.66 -23.44
CA THR A 60 5.50 -21.83 -24.08
C THR A 60 6.53 -22.77 -24.73
N SER A 61 7.70 -22.28 -25.12
CA SER A 61 8.74 -23.06 -25.80
C SER A 61 9.73 -23.77 -24.86
N GLY A 62 9.58 -23.60 -23.54
CA GLY A 62 10.50 -24.19 -22.56
C GLY A 62 11.76 -23.40 -22.30
N SER A 63 11.76 -22.11 -22.62
CA SER A 63 12.84 -21.20 -22.26
C SER A 63 12.51 -20.40 -21.01
N VAL A 64 13.57 -20.06 -20.26
CA VAL A 64 13.50 -19.09 -19.18
C VAL A 64 14.39 -17.91 -19.54
N HIS A 65 13.81 -16.71 -19.55
CA HIS A 65 14.51 -15.45 -19.81
C HIS A 65 14.67 -14.68 -18.50
N SER A 66 15.80 -13.99 -18.34
CA SER A 66 16.07 -13.12 -17.19
C SER A 66 16.13 -11.67 -17.65
N LEU A 67 15.36 -10.81 -16.98
CA LEU A 67 15.42 -9.37 -17.09
C LEU A 67 15.90 -8.78 -15.75
N SER A 68 16.44 -7.56 -15.78
CA SER A 68 16.74 -6.81 -14.57
C SER A 68 16.20 -5.39 -14.60
N VAL A 69 15.85 -4.88 -13.42
CA VAL A 69 15.40 -3.50 -13.20
C VAL A 69 15.99 -2.96 -11.92
N ASN A 70 16.45 -1.71 -11.95
CA ASN A 70 16.83 -0.99 -10.73
C ASN A 70 15.70 -0.03 -10.35
N PRO A 71 14.86 -0.38 -9.35
CA PRO A 71 13.71 0.43 -8.95
C PRO A 71 14.11 1.76 -8.30
N ASN A 72 15.39 1.95 -7.93
CA ASN A 72 15.91 3.16 -7.33
C ASN A 72 16.65 4.06 -8.34
N SER A 73 16.63 3.72 -9.63
CA SER A 73 17.24 4.57 -10.66
C SER A 73 16.58 5.95 -10.67
N PRO A 74 17.35 7.06 -10.70
CA PRO A 74 16.80 8.42 -10.71
C PRO A 74 16.07 8.77 -12.02
N THR A 75 16.20 7.93 -13.06
CA THR A 75 15.51 8.12 -14.33
C THR A 75 14.04 7.81 -14.20
N SER A 76 13.18 8.77 -14.56
CA SER A 76 11.71 8.67 -14.47
C SER A 76 11.09 7.50 -15.27
N TYR A 77 11.87 6.89 -16.16
CA TYR A 77 11.54 5.67 -16.89
C TYR A 77 12.80 4.81 -16.97
N SER A 78 12.82 3.65 -16.31
CA SER A 78 13.86 2.65 -16.51
C SER A 78 13.40 1.65 -17.56
N ASN A 79 14.23 1.30 -18.52
CA ASN A 79 13.94 0.14 -19.37
C ASN A 79 14.33 -1.13 -18.61
N LEU A 80 13.56 -2.21 -18.80
CA LEU A 80 13.99 -3.53 -18.35
C LEU A 80 15.20 -3.96 -19.18
N THR A 81 16.28 -4.37 -18.52
CA THR A 81 17.48 -4.85 -19.20
C THR A 81 17.37 -6.35 -19.43
N TYR A 82 17.47 -6.79 -20.68
CA TYR A 82 17.57 -8.21 -21.00
C TYR A 82 18.94 -8.76 -20.62
N ASN A 83 18.97 -9.78 -19.77
CA ASN A 83 20.23 -10.36 -19.29
C ASN A 83 20.62 -11.61 -20.09
N ARG A 84 19.75 -12.63 -20.09
CA ARG A 84 20.08 -13.97 -20.59
C ARG A 84 18.83 -14.82 -20.82
N GLN A 85 19.00 -15.86 -21.63
CA GLN A 85 18.06 -16.97 -21.79
C GLN A 85 18.75 -18.30 -21.56
N ILE A 86 17.98 -19.26 -21.04
CA ILE A 86 18.31 -20.69 -21.03
C ILE A 86 17.11 -21.49 -21.53
N THR A 87 17.38 -22.73 -21.94
CA THR A 87 16.33 -23.70 -22.29
C THR A 87 16.35 -24.82 -21.25
N VAL A 88 15.22 -25.04 -20.58
CA VAL A 88 15.08 -26.11 -19.57
C VAL A 88 14.48 -27.39 -20.17
N GLY A 89 13.67 -27.24 -21.21
CA GLY A 89 13.03 -28.34 -21.94
C GLY A 89 12.50 -27.87 -23.29
N SER A 90 11.86 -28.77 -24.01
CA SER A 90 11.21 -28.48 -25.31
C SER A 90 9.72 -28.18 -25.17
N SER A 91 9.24 -27.95 -23.95
CA SER A 91 7.83 -27.81 -23.60
C SER A 91 7.65 -26.68 -22.59
N LEU A 92 6.41 -26.24 -22.40
CA LEU A 92 6.01 -25.11 -21.58
C LEU A 92 6.63 -25.06 -20.18
N VAL A 93 6.97 -23.85 -19.73
CA VAL A 93 7.40 -23.57 -18.36
C VAL A 93 6.18 -23.19 -17.51
N ASN A 94 5.70 -24.12 -16.68
CA ASN A 94 4.49 -23.96 -15.87
C ASN A 94 4.68 -23.00 -14.70
N SER A 95 5.79 -23.08 -13.99
CA SER A 95 6.05 -22.22 -12.82
C SER A 95 7.54 -22.08 -12.54
N ILE A 96 7.90 -20.96 -11.90
CA ILE A 96 9.26 -20.63 -11.47
C ILE A 96 9.21 -20.29 -9.99
N HIS A 97 10.02 -20.97 -9.18
CA HIS A 97 10.11 -20.76 -7.74
C HIS A 97 11.53 -20.34 -7.37
N VAL A 98 11.69 -19.06 -7.06
CA VAL A 98 12.97 -18.45 -6.64
C VAL A 98 13.31 -18.87 -5.21
N ILE A 99 14.58 -19.22 -4.99
CA ILE A 99 15.16 -19.58 -3.70
C ILE A 99 16.35 -18.63 -3.42
N GLU A 100 16.02 -17.42 -2.97
CA GLU A 100 16.99 -16.33 -2.78
C GLU A 100 18.17 -16.74 -1.90
N ASP A 101 17.91 -17.41 -0.78
CA ASP A 101 18.93 -17.83 0.21
C ASP A 101 20.02 -18.75 -0.37
N SER A 102 19.68 -19.51 -1.42
CA SER A 102 20.62 -20.44 -2.07
C SER A 102 21.15 -19.94 -3.41
N GLY A 103 20.67 -18.80 -3.90
CA GLY A 103 21.02 -18.31 -5.23
C GLY A 103 20.50 -19.18 -6.37
N LYS A 104 19.48 -20.01 -6.13
CA LYS A 104 18.90 -20.95 -7.13
C LYS A 104 17.41 -20.69 -7.36
N MET A 105 16.86 -21.29 -8.41
CA MET A 105 15.43 -21.40 -8.65
C MET A 105 15.06 -22.80 -9.11
N ILE A 106 13.84 -23.23 -8.77
CA ILE A 106 13.23 -24.45 -9.31
C ILE A 106 12.26 -24.06 -10.41
N VAL A 107 12.41 -24.68 -11.56
CA VAL A 107 11.57 -24.50 -12.73
C VAL A 107 10.77 -25.78 -12.97
N LEU A 108 9.45 -25.66 -13.03
CA LEU A 108 8.55 -26.74 -13.42
C LEU A 108 8.26 -26.62 -14.91
N SER A 109 8.63 -27.65 -15.67
CA SER A 109 8.33 -27.74 -17.10
C SER A 109 7.89 -29.16 -17.44
N ASP A 110 6.70 -29.29 -18.00
CA ASP A 110 6.11 -30.57 -18.45
C ASP A 110 6.16 -31.69 -17.40
N GLY A 111 5.79 -31.34 -16.17
CA GLY A 111 5.78 -32.27 -15.05
C GLY A 111 7.15 -32.74 -14.55
N LEU A 112 8.23 -32.08 -14.99
CA LEU A 112 9.60 -32.30 -14.54
C LEU A 112 10.14 -31.07 -13.83
N LEU A 113 10.99 -31.29 -12.83
CA LEU A 113 11.62 -30.23 -12.06
C LEU A 113 13.07 -30.03 -12.51
N TYR A 114 13.46 -28.77 -12.63
CA TYR A 114 14.80 -28.35 -13.01
C TYR A 114 15.33 -27.36 -11.99
N LEU A 115 16.58 -27.57 -11.54
CA LEU A 115 17.29 -26.62 -10.70
C LEU A 115 18.17 -25.75 -11.60
N VAL A 116 18.03 -24.44 -11.44
CA VAL A 116 18.72 -23.43 -12.22
C VAL A 116 19.35 -22.41 -11.29
N ASP A 117 20.54 -21.93 -11.65
CA ASP A 117 21.18 -20.79 -11.00
C ASP A 117 20.45 -19.47 -11.28
N LEU A 118 20.30 -18.58 -10.29
CA LEU A 118 19.56 -17.32 -10.45
C LEU A 118 20.17 -16.41 -11.53
N LEU A 119 21.49 -16.47 -11.73
CA LEU A 119 22.18 -15.70 -12.77
C LEU A 119 22.25 -16.46 -14.11
N MET A 120 21.70 -17.69 -14.16
CA MET A 120 21.71 -18.56 -15.32
C MET A 120 23.13 -18.78 -15.89
N LEU A 121 24.12 -18.86 -14.99
CA LEU A 121 25.53 -19.06 -15.35
C LEU A 121 25.93 -20.53 -15.39
N GLU A 122 25.29 -21.34 -14.54
CA GLU A 122 25.55 -22.77 -14.41
C GLU A 122 24.65 -23.62 -15.32
N PRO A 123 25.09 -24.85 -15.68
CA PRO A 123 24.25 -25.76 -16.45
C PRO A 123 22.98 -26.15 -15.67
N VAL A 124 21.87 -26.27 -16.40
CA VAL A 124 20.58 -26.68 -15.85
C VAL A 124 20.66 -28.13 -15.33
N LYS A 125 20.27 -28.34 -14.07
CA LYS A 125 20.25 -29.67 -13.44
C LYS A 125 18.82 -30.22 -13.40
N LYS A 126 18.57 -31.34 -14.09
CA LYS A 126 17.27 -32.03 -14.04
C LYS A 126 17.13 -32.83 -12.73
N LEU A 127 16.03 -32.63 -12.02
CA LEU A 127 15.70 -33.32 -10.78
C LEU A 127 14.80 -34.53 -11.11
N THR A 128 15.39 -35.73 -11.20
CA THR A 128 14.73 -36.93 -11.76
C THR A 128 13.88 -37.73 -10.76
N MET A 129 13.96 -37.40 -9.46
CA MET A 129 13.31 -38.15 -8.38
C MET A 129 11.78 -38.14 -8.45
N ILE A 130 11.18 -37.05 -8.92
CA ILE A 130 9.74 -36.88 -9.01
C ILE A 130 9.38 -36.53 -10.44
N LYS A 131 8.36 -37.20 -10.99
CA LYS A 131 7.86 -37.00 -12.35
C LYS A 131 6.33 -36.85 -12.32
N GLY A 132 5.79 -36.15 -13.31
CA GLY A 132 4.36 -35.87 -13.39
C GLY A 132 3.91 -34.83 -12.37
N VAL A 133 4.78 -33.87 -12.04
CA VAL A 133 4.47 -32.79 -11.11
C VAL A 133 3.40 -31.89 -11.71
N THR A 134 2.39 -31.57 -10.91
CA THR A 134 1.21 -30.78 -11.30
C THR A 134 1.20 -29.40 -10.64
N ALA A 135 1.69 -29.31 -9.40
CA ALA A 135 1.89 -28.06 -8.67
C ALA A 135 3.08 -28.18 -7.72
N LEU A 136 3.68 -27.04 -7.40
CA LEU A 136 4.81 -26.92 -6.48
C LEU A 136 4.60 -25.70 -5.59
N SER A 137 4.94 -25.80 -4.30
CA SER A 137 4.93 -24.66 -3.39
C SER A 137 6.06 -24.76 -2.38
N ARG A 138 6.77 -23.65 -2.16
CA ARG A 138 7.82 -23.54 -1.13
C ARG A 138 7.15 -23.29 0.22
N ARG A 139 7.67 -23.90 1.29
CA ARG A 139 7.29 -23.56 2.66
C ARG A 139 7.67 -22.12 2.96
N PHE A 140 6.70 -21.31 3.36
CA PHE A 140 6.91 -19.99 3.93
C PHE A 140 6.70 -20.06 5.44
N GLN A 141 7.58 -19.45 6.24
CA GLN A 141 7.52 -19.53 7.69
C GLN A 141 7.35 -18.14 8.30
N SER A 142 6.42 -18.03 9.26
CA SER A 142 6.24 -16.83 10.06
C SER A 142 7.44 -16.58 10.96
N ARG A 143 7.89 -15.32 10.95
CA ARG A 143 8.98 -14.85 11.82
C ARG A 143 8.59 -14.85 13.30
N SER A 144 7.31 -14.93 13.64
CA SER A 144 6.85 -14.99 15.05
C SER A 144 7.33 -16.26 15.77
N THR A 145 7.58 -17.34 15.04
CA THR A 145 8.11 -18.60 15.60
C THR A 145 9.58 -18.55 16.00
N GLN A 146 10.32 -17.46 15.70
CA GLN A 146 11.72 -17.30 16.11
C GLN A 146 11.89 -16.81 17.57
N ALA A 147 10.81 -16.38 18.24
CA ALA A 147 10.89 -15.69 19.54
C ALA A 147 10.59 -16.56 20.78
N THR A 148 10.27 -17.85 20.63
CA THR A 148 10.00 -18.75 21.78
C THR A 148 10.82 -20.04 21.68
N SER A 149 12.13 -19.92 21.93
CA SER A 149 12.96 -21.07 22.26
C SER A 149 12.76 -21.47 23.73
N ASP A 150 11.61 -22.08 24.06
CA ASP A 150 11.48 -22.87 25.29
C ASP A 150 11.63 -24.36 24.96
N PRO A 151 12.67 -25.05 25.45
CA PRO A 151 12.86 -26.47 25.22
C PRO A 151 12.11 -27.26 26.28
N VAL A 152 10.78 -27.34 26.20
CA VAL A 152 10.00 -28.26 27.04
C VAL A 152 9.18 -29.17 26.14
N GLY A 153 9.55 -30.45 26.19
CA GLY A 153 9.10 -31.47 25.25
C GLY A 153 7.62 -31.81 25.33
N GLN A 154 7.04 -32.02 24.15
CA GLN A 154 5.99 -33.02 23.96
C GLN A 154 6.38 -33.89 22.76
N ARG A 155 6.65 -35.17 23.04
CA ARG A 155 6.80 -36.22 22.05
C ARG A 155 5.41 -36.58 21.52
N SER A 156 5.04 -35.99 20.40
CA SER A 156 4.10 -36.59 19.45
C SER A 156 4.92 -37.12 18.26
N ASN A 157 4.48 -38.21 17.64
CA ASN A 157 5.21 -38.95 16.59
C ASN A 157 5.41 -38.19 15.25
N GLY A 158 5.53 -36.85 15.28
CA GLY A 158 5.79 -36.00 14.13
C GLY A 158 7.30 -35.80 13.92
N MET A 159 7.76 -35.98 12.68
CA MET A 159 9.11 -35.61 12.28
C MET A 159 9.23 -34.07 12.32
N LYS A 160 10.01 -33.53 13.25
CA LYS A 160 10.24 -32.07 13.34
C LYS A 160 11.16 -31.66 12.18
N LEU A 161 10.69 -30.82 11.26
CA LEU A 161 11.52 -30.24 10.21
C LEU A 161 12.64 -29.40 10.83
N LYS A 162 13.83 -29.44 10.24
CA LYS A 162 14.92 -28.51 10.60
C LYS A 162 14.46 -27.07 10.33
N GLU A 163 14.80 -26.14 11.20
CA GLU A 163 14.38 -24.74 11.07
C GLU A 163 14.99 -24.05 9.84
N ASP A 164 16.19 -24.47 9.39
CA ASP A 164 16.91 -23.85 8.26
C ASP A 164 16.82 -24.61 6.91
N GLY A 165 15.91 -25.59 6.79
CA GLY A 165 15.80 -26.40 5.57
C GLY A 165 14.96 -25.75 4.45
N CYS A 166 15.28 -26.06 3.19
CA CYS A 166 14.50 -25.61 2.03
C CYS A 166 13.45 -26.65 1.64
N PHE A 167 12.21 -26.48 2.12
CA PHE A 167 11.14 -27.47 1.96
C PHE A 167 10.11 -27.08 0.90
N PHE A 168 9.60 -28.09 0.21
CA PHE A 168 8.56 -27.94 -0.81
C PHE A 168 7.46 -28.98 -0.67
N ALA A 169 6.24 -28.54 -0.94
CA ALA A 169 5.10 -29.38 -1.20
C ALA A 169 4.99 -29.58 -2.72
N VAL A 170 4.94 -30.84 -3.16
CA VAL A 170 4.90 -31.23 -4.58
C VAL A 170 3.65 -32.07 -4.82
N ALA A 171 2.80 -31.63 -5.74
CA ALA A 171 1.64 -32.39 -6.16
C ALA A 171 1.95 -33.25 -7.38
N VAL A 172 1.62 -34.55 -7.32
CA VAL A 172 1.76 -35.50 -8.43
C VAL A 172 0.41 -36.19 -8.64
N GLY A 173 -0.44 -35.60 -9.47
CA GLY A 173 -1.82 -36.05 -9.66
C GLY A 173 -2.60 -36.02 -8.34
N LYS A 174 -2.86 -37.21 -7.78
CA LYS A 174 -3.63 -37.42 -6.54
C LYS A 174 -2.77 -37.57 -5.28
N ARG A 175 -1.49 -37.21 -5.37
CA ARG A 175 -0.50 -37.43 -4.30
C ARG A 175 0.13 -36.11 -3.92
N LEU A 176 0.31 -35.92 -2.62
CA LEU A 176 1.06 -34.81 -2.05
C LEU A 176 2.38 -35.34 -1.49
N ILE A 177 3.50 -34.84 -2.00
CA ILE A 177 4.84 -35.26 -1.63
C ILE A 177 5.57 -34.08 -0.99
N ILE A 178 6.18 -34.31 0.15
CA ILE A 178 6.97 -33.32 0.87
C ILE A 178 8.43 -33.63 0.62
N VAL A 179 9.17 -32.63 0.14
CA VAL A 179 10.59 -32.77 -0.19
C VAL A 179 11.44 -31.69 0.46
N GLU A 180 12.69 -32.03 0.72
CA GLU A 180 13.75 -31.10 1.09
C GLU A 180 14.73 -30.95 -0.08
N LEU A 181 15.02 -29.71 -0.47
CA LEU A 181 16.16 -29.39 -1.31
C LEU A 181 17.40 -29.26 -0.43
N VAL A 182 18.24 -30.28 -0.44
CA VAL A 182 19.51 -30.24 0.30
C VAL A 182 20.56 -29.42 -0.46
N MET A 183 21.57 -28.91 0.26
CA MET A 183 22.63 -28.05 -0.29
C MET A 183 23.36 -28.64 -1.51
N SER A 184 23.39 -29.97 -1.68
CA SER A 184 23.94 -30.63 -2.87
C SER A 184 23.11 -30.41 -4.15
N GLY A 185 22.01 -29.66 -4.06
CA GLY A 185 21.06 -29.41 -5.14
C GLY A 185 20.27 -30.66 -5.51
N SER A 186 20.00 -31.54 -4.55
CA SER A 186 19.25 -32.79 -4.75
C SER A 186 17.98 -32.76 -3.90
N LEU A 187 16.92 -33.42 -4.37
CA LEU A 187 15.66 -33.53 -3.63
C LEU A 187 15.65 -34.81 -2.79
N VAL A 188 15.30 -34.67 -1.52
CA VAL A 188 15.06 -35.78 -0.60
C VAL A 188 13.57 -35.85 -0.29
N ILE A 189 12.94 -36.99 -0.53
CA ILE A 189 11.53 -37.21 -0.17
C ILE A 189 11.45 -37.46 1.33
N LEU A 190 10.70 -36.60 2.03
CA LEU A 190 10.50 -36.70 3.47
C LEU A 190 9.22 -37.45 3.82
N LYS A 191 8.14 -37.20 3.06
CA LYS A 191 6.82 -37.78 3.32
C LYS A 191 6.02 -37.83 2.02
N GLU A 192 5.31 -38.93 1.80
CA GLU A 192 4.31 -39.07 0.74
C GLU A 192 2.94 -39.27 1.39
N ILE A 193 1.97 -38.47 0.97
CA ILE A 193 0.62 -38.46 1.50
C ILE A 193 -0.31 -38.92 0.37
N GLN A 194 -1.02 -40.00 0.65
CA GLN A 194 -2.03 -40.60 -0.23
C GLN A 194 -3.42 -40.32 0.34
N GLY A 195 -4.46 -40.48 -0.49
CA GLY A 195 -5.85 -40.29 -0.07
C GLY A 195 -6.52 -39.02 -0.59
N VAL A 196 -5.86 -38.25 -1.48
CA VAL A 196 -6.55 -37.19 -2.22
C VAL A 196 -7.37 -37.84 -3.32
N HIS A 197 -8.69 -37.70 -3.25
CA HIS A 197 -9.60 -38.36 -4.20
C HIS A 197 -9.51 -37.77 -5.61
N GLU A 198 -9.11 -36.50 -5.71
CA GLU A 198 -9.02 -35.73 -6.94
C GLU A 198 -7.59 -35.23 -7.22
N GLY A 199 -7.36 -34.75 -8.44
CA GLY A 199 -6.08 -34.14 -8.79
C GLY A 199 -5.89 -32.81 -8.06
N ILE A 200 -4.72 -32.59 -7.49
CA ILE A 200 -4.34 -31.31 -6.89
C ILE A 200 -3.94 -30.34 -8.01
N ILE A 201 -4.51 -29.13 -7.98
CA ILE A 201 -4.32 -28.09 -9.00
C ILE A 201 -3.47 -26.94 -8.47
N GLY A 202 -3.63 -26.59 -7.18
CA GLY A 202 -2.92 -25.47 -6.55
C GLY A 202 -2.37 -25.86 -5.19
N LEU A 203 -1.25 -25.23 -4.79
CA LEU A 203 -0.58 -25.44 -3.51
C LEU A 203 -0.11 -24.12 -2.88
N ALA A 204 -0.30 -24.01 -1.57
CA ALA A 204 0.29 -22.97 -0.73
C ALA A 204 0.77 -23.61 0.58
N TRP A 205 1.99 -23.31 1.02
CA TRP A 205 2.52 -23.83 2.28
C TRP A 205 2.97 -22.69 3.19
N VAL A 206 2.26 -22.53 4.30
CA VAL A 206 2.57 -21.56 5.36
C VAL A 206 2.73 -22.30 6.69
N ASP A 207 3.84 -22.07 7.38
CA ASP A 207 4.18 -22.68 8.66
C ASP A 207 4.06 -24.21 8.66
N ASP A 208 3.12 -24.77 9.42
CA ASP A 208 2.84 -26.21 9.47
C ASP A 208 1.82 -26.66 8.43
N SER A 209 1.18 -25.72 7.75
CA SER A 209 -0.07 -25.94 7.02
C SER A 209 0.11 -25.89 5.51
N ILE A 210 -0.27 -26.98 4.86
CA ILE A 210 -0.29 -27.12 3.41
C ILE A 210 -1.73 -26.99 2.94
N PHE A 211 -2.02 -25.90 2.25
CA PHE A 211 -3.26 -25.65 1.55
C PHE A 211 -3.16 -26.25 0.15
N TYR A 212 -4.20 -26.97 -0.27
CA TYR A 212 -4.28 -27.49 -1.62
C TYR A 212 -5.69 -27.37 -2.19
N GLY A 213 -5.76 -27.07 -3.48
CA GLY A 213 -7.01 -26.89 -4.22
C GLY A 213 -7.24 -28.05 -5.18
N THR A 214 -8.45 -28.58 -5.21
CA THR A 214 -8.93 -29.49 -6.25
C THR A 214 -10.03 -28.79 -7.06
N LYS A 215 -10.57 -29.49 -8.06
CA LYS A 215 -11.72 -28.98 -8.83
C LYS A 215 -12.92 -28.66 -7.94
N ASN A 216 -13.10 -29.37 -6.84
CA ASN A 216 -14.32 -29.29 -6.02
C ASN A 216 -14.13 -28.55 -4.69
N GLY A 217 -12.95 -28.03 -4.37
CA GLY A 217 -12.76 -27.36 -3.09
C GLY A 217 -11.32 -27.10 -2.68
N TYR A 218 -11.20 -26.41 -1.55
CA TYR A 218 -9.94 -26.16 -0.85
C TYR A 218 -9.83 -27.03 0.38
N TYR A 219 -8.63 -27.53 0.62
CA TYR A 219 -8.31 -28.43 1.70
C TYR A 219 -7.08 -27.94 2.45
N LEU A 220 -7.01 -28.31 3.71
CA LEU A 220 -5.89 -28.06 4.60
C LEU A 220 -5.28 -29.38 5.04
N TYR A 221 -3.96 -29.43 5.12
CA TYR A 221 -3.22 -30.52 5.71
C TYR A 221 -2.14 -29.98 6.64
N SER A 222 -2.17 -30.39 7.91
CA SER A 222 -1.13 -30.09 8.90
C SER A 222 -0.01 -31.10 8.80
N TYR A 223 1.20 -30.61 8.59
CA TYR A 223 2.39 -31.42 8.47
C TYR A 223 2.73 -32.17 9.77
N SER A 224 2.70 -31.45 10.90
CA SER A 224 3.07 -31.98 12.22
C SER A 224 2.08 -33.00 12.75
N SER A 225 0.77 -32.72 12.66
CA SER A 225 -0.28 -33.63 13.15
C SER A 225 -0.60 -34.75 12.16
N GLY A 226 -0.32 -34.53 10.87
CA GLY A 226 -0.76 -35.42 9.78
C GLY A 226 -2.27 -35.42 9.54
N GLN A 227 -3.01 -34.51 10.18
CA GLN A 227 -4.45 -34.34 9.96
C GLN A 227 -4.70 -33.45 8.75
N GLY A 228 -5.75 -33.75 8.00
CA GLY A 228 -6.21 -32.91 6.91
C GLY A 228 -7.71 -32.99 6.73
N GLY A 229 -8.28 -31.96 6.10
CA GLY A 229 -9.71 -31.84 5.92
C GLY A 229 -10.09 -30.81 4.86
N LEU A 230 -11.35 -30.86 4.46
CA LEU A 230 -11.98 -29.87 3.60
C LEU A 230 -12.14 -28.56 4.37
N LEU A 231 -11.71 -27.44 3.78
CA LEU A 231 -12.01 -26.10 4.27
C LEU A 231 -13.39 -25.66 3.76
N PHE A 232 -13.55 -25.63 2.43
CA PHE A 232 -14.83 -25.37 1.80
C PHE A 232 -14.89 -25.95 0.38
N SER A 233 -16.10 -26.28 -0.07
CA SER A 233 -16.37 -26.79 -1.41
C SER A 233 -16.57 -25.65 -2.41
N LEU A 234 -16.13 -25.90 -3.65
CA LEU A 234 -16.38 -25.02 -4.79
C LEU A 234 -17.64 -25.48 -5.56
N PRO A 235 -18.43 -24.56 -6.13
CA PRO A 235 -19.54 -24.90 -7.01
C PRO A 235 -19.06 -25.58 -8.30
N ASP A 236 -19.87 -26.47 -8.88
CA ASP A 236 -19.50 -27.19 -10.12
C ASP A 236 -19.17 -26.27 -11.32
N SER A 237 -19.69 -25.05 -11.31
CA SER A 237 -19.49 -24.03 -12.35
C SER A 237 -18.27 -23.15 -12.13
N SER A 238 -17.53 -23.30 -11.03
CA SER A 238 -16.42 -22.41 -10.70
C SER A 238 -15.21 -22.62 -11.61
N GLY A 239 -14.40 -21.58 -11.75
CA GLY A 239 -13.07 -21.70 -12.34
C GLY A 239 -12.13 -22.64 -11.54
N PRO A 240 -10.92 -22.89 -12.04
CA PRO A 240 -9.91 -23.62 -11.28
C PRO A 240 -9.58 -22.88 -9.96
N PRO A 241 -9.21 -23.60 -8.89
CA PRO A 241 -8.91 -22.99 -7.60
C PRO A 241 -7.71 -22.04 -7.73
N LEU A 242 -7.92 -20.76 -7.41
CA LEU A 242 -6.85 -19.77 -7.30
C LEU A 242 -6.54 -19.51 -5.82
N MET A 243 -5.26 -19.50 -5.47
CA MET A 243 -4.81 -19.14 -4.12
C MET A 243 -3.51 -18.37 -4.17
N LYS A 244 -3.27 -17.54 -3.16
CA LYS A 244 -2.06 -16.75 -3.03
C LYS A 244 -1.59 -16.74 -1.58
N VAL A 245 -0.32 -17.06 -1.35
CA VAL A 245 0.33 -16.82 -0.05
C VAL A 245 0.54 -15.31 0.11
N LEU A 246 -0.03 -14.74 1.16
CA LEU A 246 0.20 -13.38 1.62
C LEU A 246 1.38 -13.40 2.60
N ARG A 247 2.55 -13.01 2.11
CA ARG A 247 3.82 -13.21 2.80
C ARG A 247 3.99 -12.26 3.97
N ASN A 248 3.38 -11.08 3.92
CA ASN A 248 3.50 -10.09 4.98
C ASN A 248 2.80 -10.55 6.26
N GLU A 249 1.62 -11.14 6.14
CA GLU A 249 0.85 -11.64 7.29
C GLU A 249 1.00 -13.15 7.54
N CYS A 250 1.73 -13.89 6.70
CA CYS A 250 1.79 -15.35 6.72
C CYS A 250 0.37 -15.97 6.66
N LYS A 251 -0.40 -15.53 5.67
CA LYS A 251 -1.79 -15.95 5.46
C LYS A 251 -1.97 -16.48 4.04
N VAL A 252 -3.12 -17.09 3.77
CA VAL A 252 -3.46 -17.55 2.42
C VAL A 252 -4.76 -16.90 1.98
N LEU A 253 -4.74 -16.26 0.82
CA LEU A 253 -5.93 -15.80 0.13
C LEU A 253 -6.46 -16.97 -0.72
N LEU A 254 -7.70 -17.38 -0.45
CA LEU A 254 -8.43 -18.42 -1.18
C LEU A 254 -9.53 -17.76 -1.97
N MET A 255 -9.69 -18.14 -3.24
CA MET A 255 -10.65 -17.51 -4.14
C MET A 255 -11.81 -18.43 -4.50
N MET A 256 -13.00 -17.86 -4.60
CA MET A 256 -14.22 -18.49 -5.08
C MET A 256 -14.86 -17.53 -6.09
N ASP A 257 -14.63 -17.80 -7.37
CA ASP A 257 -15.01 -16.94 -8.50
C ASP A 257 -14.53 -15.49 -8.33
N ASN A 258 -15.41 -14.56 -7.97
CA ASN A 258 -15.09 -13.14 -7.77
C ASN A 258 -14.97 -12.74 -6.30
N VAL A 259 -15.07 -13.68 -5.36
CA VAL A 259 -14.93 -13.43 -3.92
C VAL A 259 -13.66 -14.11 -3.42
N SER A 260 -12.95 -13.47 -2.50
CA SER A 260 -11.85 -14.12 -1.80
C SER A 260 -11.99 -14.00 -0.29
N VAL A 261 -11.45 -15.00 0.39
CA VAL A 261 -11.35 -15.09 1.85
C VAL A 261 -9.90 -15.27 2.21
N ILE A 262 -9.41 -14.46 3.15
CA ILE A 262 -8.07 -14.62 3.71
C ILE A 262 -8.19 -15.55 4.92
N VAL A 263 -7.35 -16.58 4.97
CA VAL A 263 -7.28 -17.54 6.07
C VAL A 263 -5.92 -17.51 6.75
N ASP A 264 -5.88 -17.77 8.05
CA ASP A 264 -4.64 -18.01 8.80
C ASP A 264 -4.05 -19.41 8.54
N ALA A 265 -2.96 -19.76 9.23
CA ALA A 265 -2.31 -21.05 9.07
C ALA A 265 -3.23 -22.22 9.48
N GLU A 266 -4.16 -22.00 10.40
CA GLU A 266 -5.15 -22.97 10.86
C GLU A 266 -6.35 -23.10 9.89
N GLY A 267 -6.36 -22.30 8.82
CA GLY A 267 -7.43 -22.28 7.83
C GLY A 267 -8.68 -21.53 8.29
N GLN A 268 -8.60 -20.77 9.38
CA GLN A 268 -9.70 -19.94 9.86
C GLN A 268 -9.75 -18.62 9.10
N PRO A 269 -10.95 -18.14 8.69
CA PRO A 269 -11.08 -16.86 8.02
C PRO A 269 -10.69 -15.70 8.95
N VAL A 270 -9.85 -14.82 8.45
CA VAL A 270 -9.31 -13.67 9.18
C VAL A 270 -9.57 -12.38 8.41
N GLY A 271 -10.46 -11.54 8.95
CA GLY A 271 -10.88 -10.30 8.33
C GLY A 271 -12.11 -10.45 7.43
N GLY A 272 -12.40 -9.41 6.64
CA GLY A 272 -13.51 -9.40 5.68
C GLY A 272 -13.18 -10.11 4.38
N SER A 273 -14.21 -10.51 3.64
CA SER A 273 -14.06 -11.01 2.27
C SER A 273 -13.76 -9.86 1.31
N LEU A 274 -12.91 -10.10 0.31
CA LEU A 274 -12.71 -9.17 -0.80
C LEU A 274 -13.65 -9.57 -1.93
N VAL A 275 -14.49 -8.64 -2.38
CA VAL A 275 -15.40 -8.85 -3.50
C VAL A 275 -14.87 -8.09 -4.70
N PHE A 276 -14.40 -8.82 -5.70
CA PHE A 276 -13.91 -8.28 -6.95
C PHE A 276 -15.08 -8.08 -7.92
N HIS A 277 -14.89 -7.16 -8.89
CA HIS A 277 -15.89 -6.90 -9.92
C HIS A 277 -16.17 -8.10 -10.87
N GLY A 278 -15.42 -9.20 -10.73
CA GLY A 278 -15.47 -10.39 -11.57
C GLY A 278 -14.29 -11.33 -11.25
N ALA A 279 -14.33 -12.55 -11.78
CA ALA A 279 -13.26 -13.53 -11.55
C ALA A 279 -11.93 -13.03 -12.15
N PRO A 280 -10.86 -12.93 -11.36
CA PRO A 280 -9.58 -12.46 -11.85
C PRO A 280 -8.75 -13.55 -12.54
N ASP A 281 -7.92 -13.13 -13.49
CA ASP A 281 -6.98 -14.00 -14.21
C ASP A 281 -5.82 -14.41 -13.31
N SER A 282 -5.31 -13.47 -12.51
CA SER A 282 -4.24 -13.70 -11.54
C SER A 282 -4.33 -12.74 -10.36
N VAL A 283 -3.70 -13.15 -9.26
CA VAL A 283 -3.69 -12.41 -8.00
C VAL A 283 -2.26 -12.34 -7.48
N GLY A 284 -1.87 -11.16 -6.98
CA GLY A 284 -0.61 -10.93 -6.30
C GLY A 284 -0.76 -10.05 -5.07
N GLU A 285 0.35 -9.77 -4.40
CA GLU A 285 0.41 -8.96 -3.18
C GLU A 285 1.36 -7.77 -3.35
N ILE A 286 0.97 -6.60 -2.84
CA ILE A 286 1.86 -5.44 -2.72
C ILE A 286 1.57 -4.64 -1.45
N GLY A 287 2.36 -4.84 -0.40
CA GLY A 287 2.13 -4.22 0.91
C GLY A 287 0.76 -4.58 1.49
N SER A 288 -0.02 -3.60 1.96
CA SER A 288 -1.39 -3.77 2.47
C SER A 288 -2.45 -4.05 1.39
N TYR A 289 -2.05 -4.25 0.13
CA TYR A 289 -2.94 -4.39 -1.01
C TYR A 289 -2.85 -5.76 -1.68
N VAL A 290 -3.98 -6.23 -2.18
CA VAL A 290 -4.07 -7.33 -3.14
C VAL A 290 -4.20 -6.72 -4.52
N GLN A 291 -3.34 -7.16 -5.44
CA GLN A 291 -3.42 -6.78 -6.85
C GLN A 291 -4.10 -7.89 -7.64
N VAL A 292 -5.02 -7.47 -8.48
CA VAL A 292 -5.89 -8.34 -9.27
C VAL A 292 -5.73 -7.96 -10.74
N ILE A 293 -5.46 -8.94 -11.59
CA ILE A 293 -5.48 -8.74 -13.04
C ILE A 293 -6.79 -9.24 -13.61
N ARG A 294 -7.44 -8.36 -14.37
CA ARG A 294 -8.67 -8.72 -15.08
C ARG A 294 -8.91 -7.79 -16.25
N SER A 295 -9.31 -8.36 -17.39
CA SER A 295 -9.86 -7.59 -18.52
C SER A 295 -8.99 -6.39 -18.96
N GLY A 296 -7.67 -6.58 -18.99
CA GLY A 296 -6.72 -5.52 -19.38
C GLY A 296 -6.51 -4.43 -18.33
N LYS A 297 -6.88 -4.69 -17.06
CA LYS A 297 -6.70 -3.75 -15.94
C LYS A 297 -6.03 -4.43 -14.77
N VAL A 298 -5.17 -3.68 -14.09
CA VAL A 298 -4.71 -3.97 -12.73
C VAL A 298 -5.68 -3.26 -11.79
N GLU A 299 -6.31 -4.00 -10.90
CA GLU A 299 -7.12 -3.45 -9.81
C GLU A 299 -6.42 -3.70 -8.48
N LEU A 300 -6.35 -2.67 -7.64
CA LEU A 300 -5.81 -2.77 -6.28
C LEU A 300 -6.94 -2.72 -5.26
N TYR A 301 -6.97 -3.72 -4.39
CA TYR A 301 -7.91 -3.82 -3.27
C TYR A 301 -7.15 -3.75 -1.95
N HIS A 302 -7.63 -2.90 -1.04
CA HIS A 302 -7.06 -2.83 0.29
C HIS A 302 -7.48 -4.04 1.13
N LYS A 303 -6.53 -4.75 1.74
CA LYS A 303 -6.78 -6.04 2.44
C LYS A 303 -7.79 -5.94 3.56
N LYS A 304 -7.78 -4.85 4.34
CA LYS A 304 -8.67 -4.70 5.50
C LYS A 304 -10.06 -4.15 5.14
N SER A 305 -10.10 -3.12 4.30
CA SER A 305 -11.37 -2.43 3.97
C SER A 305 -12.11 -3.05 2.79
N GLY A 306 -11.44 -3.86 1.97
CA GLY A 306 -12.03 -4.45 0.77
C GLY A 306 -12.27 -3.47 -0.38
N ASN A 307 -11.93 -2.19 -0.20
CA ASN A 307 -12.18 -1.16 -1.20
C ASN A 307 -11.20 -1.27 -2.37
N CYS A 308 -11.73 -1.09 -3.59
CA CYS A 308 -10.91 -0.90 -4.78
C CYS A 308 -10.36 0.54 -4.80
N VAL A 309 -9.04 0.64 -4.69
CA VAL A 309 -8.32 1.88 -4.43
C VAL A 309 -7.81 2.53 -5.71
N GLN A 310 -7.35 1.71 -6.65
CA GLN A 310 -6.81 2.15 -7.92
C GLN A 310 -7.12 1.13 -8.99
N ARG A 311 -7.42 1.61 -10.20
CA ARG A 311 -7.50 0.80 -11.41
C ARG A 311 -6.56 1.37 -12.44
N VAL A 312 -5.63 0.54 -12.93
CA VAL A 312 -4.64 0.94 -13.93
C VAL A 312 -4.89 0.13 -15.19
N PRO A 313 -5.37 0.74 -16.28
CA PRO A 313 -5.47 0.04 -17.55
C PRO A 313 -4.07 -0.26 -18.09
N PHE A 314 -3.93 -1.39 -18.78
CA PHE A 314 -2.74 -1.73 -19.54
C PHE A 314 -3.14 -2.27 -20.91
N GLU A 315 -2.25 -2.11 -21.88
CA GLU A 315 -2.44 -2.68 -23.21
C GLU A 315 -2.02 -4.14 -23.22
N GLY A 316 -2.99 -5.04 -23.17
CA GLY A 316 -2.78 -6.48 -23.31
C GLY A 316 -3.03 -6.95 -24.75
N GLU A 317 -2.35 -8.03 -25.15
CA GLU A 317 -2.69 -8.75 -26.37
C GLU A 317 -4.08 -9.40 -26.22
N VAL A 318 -4.93 -9.24 -27.25
CA VAL A 318 -6.32 -9.73 -27.23
C VAL A 318 -6.34 -11.25 -27.00
N GLY A 319 -7.11 -11.69 -25.99
CA GLY A 319 -7.28 -13.12 -25.68
C GLY A 319 -6.16 -13.73 -24.84
N THR A 320 -5.22 -12.94 -24.33
CA THR A 320 -4.18 -13.41 -23.41
C THR A 320 -4.56 -13.18 -21.95
N HIS A 321 -4.33 -14.18 -21.09
CA HIS A 321 -4.48 -14.03 -19.64
C HIS A 321 -3.26 -13.29 -19.07
N GLY A 322 -3.52 -12.32 -18.19
CA GLY A 322 -2.45 -11.60 -17.50
C GLY A 322 -1.97 -12.38 -16.29
N ILE A 323 -0.65 -12.57 -16.17
CA ILE A 323 -0.01 -13.22 -15.03
C ILE A 323 0.81 -12.20 -14.23
N VAL A 324 0.84 -12.36 -12.92
CA VAL A 324 1.56 -11.45 -12.01
C VAL A 324 2.56 -12.20 -11.16
N ALA A 325 3.71 -11.56 -10.96
CA ALA A 325 4.66 -11.91 -9.93
C ALA A 325 4.93 -10.69 -9.06
N ASP A 326 4.91 -10.88 -7.76
CA ASP A 326 5.27 -9.89 -6.76
C ASP A 326 6.63 -10.21 -6.14
N GLU A 327 7.28 -9.14 -5.65
CA GLU A 327 8.48 -9.25 -4.84
C GLU A 327 8.16 -10.01 -3.55
N GLY A 328 8.87 -11.12 -3.35
CA GLY A 328 8.61 -12.04 -2.25
C GLY A 328 9.02 -11.58 -0.85
N ASN A 329 9.53 -10.35 -0.72
CA ASN A 329 10.04 -9.77 0.52
C ASN A 329 9.00 -8.85 1.17
N VAL A 330 9.08 -8.71 2.49
CA VAL A 330 8.15 -7.99 3.39
C VAL A 330 7.85 -6.55 2.92
N LYS A 331 8.77 -5.94 2.17
CA LYS A 331 8.64 -4.54 1.72
C LYS A 331 7.85 -4.34 0.43
N GLY A 332 7.55 -5.40 -0.35
CA GLY A 332 6.74 -5.40 -1.57
C GLY A 332 6.76 -4.07 -2.33
N LYS A 333 7.89 -3.73 -2.96
CA LYS A 333 8.07 -2.40 -3.56
C LYS A 333 7.57 -2.31 -5.00
N HIS A 334 7.51 -3.44 -5.67
CA HIS A 334 7.20 -3.51 -7.08
C HIS A 334 6.68 -4.90 -7.45
N PHE A 335 6.01 -4.97 -8.60
CA PHE A 335 5.56 -6.23 -9.19
C PHE A 335 5.71 -6.17 -10.71
N ALA A 336 5.67 -7.33 -11.33
CA ALA A 336 5.69 -7.50 -12.78
C ALA A 336 4.40 -8.17 -13.22
N LEU A 337 3.88 -7.69 -14.34
CA LEU A 337 2.74 -8.22 -15.07
C LEU A 337 3.24 -8.70 -16.42
N ALA A 338 2.81 -9.87 -16.88
CA ALA A 338 3.03 -10.31 -18.24
C ALA A 338 1.72 -10.65 -18.96
N THR A 339 1.63 -10.26 -20.23
CA THR A 339 0.46 -10.46 -21.10
C THR A 339 0.94 -10.83 -22.50
N GLY A 340 0.76 -12.09 -22.89
CA GLY A 340 1.29 -12.58 -24.18
C GLY A 340 2.82 -12.47 -24.21
N THR A 341 3.35 -11.53 -24.99
CA THR A 341 4.80 -11.27 -25.09
C THR A 341 5.29 -10.05 -24.31
N LYS A 342 4.39 -9.18 -23.83
CA LYS A 342 4.74 -7.97 -23.07
C LYS A 342 4.92 -8.24 -21.59
N VAL A 343 5.88 -7.54 -20.98
CA VAL A 343 6.11 -7.46 -19.54
C VAL A 343 6.06 -6.01 -19.11
N ILE A 344 5.30 -5.70 -18.07
CA ILE A 344 5.15 -4.37 -17.50
C ILE A 344 5.49 -4.45 -16.01
N CYS A 345 6.37 -3.57 -15.56
CA CYS A 345 6.69 -3.41 -14.15
C CYS A 345 6.02 -2.17 -13.57
N TYR A 346 5.47 -2.33 -12.37
CA TYR A 346 4.89 -1.26 -11.58
C TYR A 346 5.60 -1.15 -10.24
N GLN A 347 5.72 0.08 -9.74
CA GLN A 347 6.31 0.38 -8.44
C GLN A 347 5.26 0.98 -7.51
N LYS A 348 5.27 0.56 -6.24
CA LYS A 348 4.49 1.17 -5.17
C LYS A 348 5.02 2.58 -4.91
N VAL A 349 4.13 3.56 -4.91
CA VAL A 349 4.41 4.94 -4.51
C VAL A 349 4.56 4.98 -2.99
N SER A 350 5.55 5.71 -2.47
CA SER A 350 5.71 5.87 -1.02
C SER A 350 4.47 6.52 -0.40
N TYR A 351 4.12 6.17 0.84
CA TYR A 351 2.96 6.81 1.49
C TYR A 351 3.15 8.32 1.61
N GLU A 352 4.39 8.79 1.78
CA GLU A 352 4.72 10.21 1.86
C GLU A 352 4.37 10.92 0.54
N ASP A 353 4.73 10.34 -0.60
CA ASP A 353 4.41 10.90 -1.90
C ASP A 353 2.91 10.80 -2.23
N GLN A 354 2.25 9.73 -1.77
CA GLN A 354 0.79 9.61 -1.88
C GLN A 354 0.06 10.73 -1.11
N ILE A 355 0.44 10.97 0.14
CA ILE A 355 -0.13 12.05 0.97
C ILE A 355 0.19 13.40 0.33
N LYS A 356 1.44 13.66 -0.09
CA LYS A 356 1.82 14.91 -0.79
C LYS A 356 0.98 15.15 -2.04
N ASP A 357 0.75 14.12 -2.86
CA ASP A 357 -0.07 14.22 -4.07
C ASP A 357 -1.52 14.57 -3.75
N LEU A 358 -2.13 13.90 -2.77
CA LEU A 358 -3.48 14.19 -2.30
C LEU A 358 -3.60 15.63 -1.78
N LEU A 359 -2.64 16.09 -0.98
CA LEU A 359 -2.61 17.44 -0.44
C LEU A 359 -2.39 18.50 -1.52
N ARG A 360 -1.52 18.26 -2.50
CA ARG A 360 -1.35 19.14 -3.68
C ARG A 360 -2.64 19.28 -4.49
N LYS A 361 -3.40 18.19 -4.59
CA LYS A 361 -4.71 18.15 -5.26
C LYS A 361 -5.85 18.68 -4.39
N LYS A 362 -5.55 19.21 -3.18
CA LYS A 362 -6.51 19.67 -2.18
C LYS A 362 -7.52 18.61 -1.72
N ASN A 363 -7.19 17.33 -1.88
CA ASN A 363 -8.01 16.23 -1.36
C ASN A 363 -7.61 15.92 0.09
N ILE A 364 -7.92 16.85 0.99
CA ILE A 364 -7.49 16.79 2.39
C ILE A 364 -8.15 15.61 3.13
N SER A 365 -9.45 15.36 2.88
CA SER A 365 -10.18 14.27 3.52
C SER A 365 -9.57 12.89 3.23
N GLU A 366 -9.23 12.60 1.97
CA GLU A 366 -8.58 11.34 1.61
C GLU A 366 -7.15 11.27 2.17
N ALA A 367 -6.41 12.38 2.22
CA ALA A 367 -5.07 12.42 2.81
C ALA A 367 -5.09 12.08 4.30
N VAL A 368 -6.07 12.62 5.04
CA VAL A 368 -6.28 12.31 6.47
C VAL A 368 -6.72 10.85 6.64
N SER A 369 -7.66 10.36 5.83
CA SER A 369 -8.09 8.95 5.88
C SER A 369 -6.93 7.98 5.59
N LEU A 370 -6.07 8.26 4.62
CA LEU A 370 -4.89 7.46 4.32
C LEU A 370 -3.89 7.50 5.48
N MET A 371 -3.68 8.66 6.09
CA MET A 371 -2.80 8.80 7.25
C MET A 371 -3.30 8.01 8.46
N GLU A 372 -4.62 8.02 8.73
CA GLU A 372 -5.23 7.21 9.80
C GLU A 372 -5.12 5.70 9.52
N GLU A 373 -5.35 5.28 8.26
CA GLU A 373 -5.15 3.90 7.79
C GLU A 373 -3.72 3.44 8.11
N LEU A 374 -2.72 4.21 7.68
CA LEU A 374 -1.30 3.91 7.89
C LEU A 374 -0.90 3.91 9.37
N TRP A 375 -1.46 4.81 10.18
CA TRP A 375 -1.22 4.85 11.62
C TRP A 375 -1.78 3.59 12.30
N SER A 376 -2.99 3.17 11.93
CA SER A 376 -3.62 1.95 12.43
C SER A 376 -2.85 0.68 12.04
N GLU A 377 -2.08 0.75 10.95
CA GLU A 377 -1.23 -0.33 10.43
C GLU A 377 0.18 -0.32 11.02
N GLY A 378 0.57 0.73 11.74
CA GLY A 378 1.94 0.88 12.24
C GLY A 378 2.96 1.17 11.13
N GLU A 379 2.52 1.62 9.95
CA GLU A 379 3.37 1.92 8.79
C GLU A 379 4.02 3.31 8.89
N ILE A 380 3.45 4.21 9.69
CA ILE A 380 4.00 5.55 9.95
C ILE A 380 4.30 5.75 11.43
N THR A 381 5.33 6.56 11.71
CA THR A 381 5.72 6.93 13.07
C THR A 381 4.83 8.05 13.63
N LYS A 382 4.85 8.22 14.95
CA LYS A 382 4.15 9.34 15.61
C LYS A 382 4.65 10.70 15.10
N ASP A 383 5.95 10.81 14.83
CA ASP A 383 6.55 12.04 14.28
C ASP A 383 6.01 12.34 12.88
N MET A 384 5.88 11.34 12.02
CA MET A 384 5.29 11.51 10.68
C MET A 384 3.81 11.87 10.77
N LEU A 385 3.04 11.20 11.62
CA LEU A 385 1.63 11.53 11.88
C LEU A 385 1.49 13.00 12.32
N SER A 386 2.30 13.41 13.29
CA SER A 386 2.35 14.77 13.81
C SER A 386 2.74 15.78 12.72
N PHE A 387 3.71 15.45 11.88
CA PHE A 387 4.14 16.31 10.77
C PHE A 387 3.02 16.52 9.74
N VAL A 388 2.30 15.46 9.38
CA VAL A 388 1.18 15.53 8.43
C VAL A 388 0.03 16.36 9.01
N HIS A 389 -0.28 16.21 10.30
CA HIS A 389 -1.28 17.07 10.95
C HIS A 389 -0.91 18.56 10.88
N ALA A 390 0.34 18.93 11.13
CA ALA A 390 0.79 20.32 10.99
C ALA A 390 0.62 20.82 9.54
N GLN A 391 1.05 20.02 8.56
CA GLN A 391 0.89 20.32 7.13
C GLN A 391 -0.57 20.53 6.73
N VAL A 392 -1.47 19.64 7.16
CA VAL A 392 -2.90 19.72 6.89
C VAL A 392 -3.49 20.97 7.55
N GLY A 393 -3.14 21.24 8.80
CA GLY A 393 -3.57 22.43 9.52
C GLY A 393 -3.22 23.72 8.78
N PHE A 394 -2.00 23.85 8.25
CA PHE A 394 -1.63 25.02 7.46
C PHE A 394 -2.40 25.13 6.15
N LEU A 395 -2.63 24.02 5.43
CA LEU A 395 -3.42 24.07 4.19
C LEU A 395 -4.85 24.53 4.46
N LEU A 396 -5.50 23.99 5.50
CA LEU A 396 -6.84 24.39 5.93
C LEU A 396 -6.88 25.85 6.37
N LEU A 397 -5.86 26.33 7.07
CA LEU A 397 -5.74 27.73 7.48
C LEU A 397 -5.78 28.68 6.27
N PHE A 398 -5.01 28.37 5.22
CA PHE A 398 -4.96 29.18 4.01
C PHE A 398 -6.19 29.00 3.11
N ASP A 399 -6.93 27.90 3.27
CA ASP A 399 -8.22 27.66 2.61
C ASP A 399 -9.43 28.19 3.41
N LEU A 400 -9.18 28.94 4.50
CA LEU A 400 -10.16 29.62 5.36
C LEU A 400 -10.96 28.69 6.30
N HIS A 401 -10.54 27.44 6.46
CA HIS A 401 -11.11 26.44 7.38
C HIS A 401 -10.43 26.50 8.75
N PHE A 402 -10.56 27.63 9.45
CA PHE A 402 -9.79 27.92 10.67
C PHE A 402 -10.03 26.95 11.84
N ALA A 403 -11.26 26.46 12.01
CA ALA A 403 -11.58 25.54 13.10
C ALA A 403 -10.89 24.17 12.92
N GLU A 404 -11.05 23.59 11.73
CA GLU A 404 -10.42 22.31 11.35
C GLU A 404 -8.89 22.43 11.33
N ALA A 405 -8.37 23.58 10.89
CA ALA A 405 -6.93 23.86 10.94
C ALA A 405 -6.38 23.75 12.37
N VAL A 406 -7.07 24.36 13.34
CA VAL A 406 -6.69 24.32 14.75
C VAL A 406 -6.85 22.93 15.35
N ASP A 407 -7.89 22.19 14.99
CA ASP A 407 -8.04 20.79 15.43
C ASP A 407 -6.80 19.97 15.04
N HIS A 408 -6.33 20.12 13.80
CA HIS A 408 -5.10 19.46 13.34
C HIS A 408 -3.83 19.99 14.01
N PHE A 409 -3.71 21.29 14.25
CA PHE A 409 -2.56 21.83 15.02
C PHE A 409 -2.50 21.29 16.45
N LEU A 410 -3.64 21.03 17.08
CA LEU A 410 -3.72 20.46 18.42
C LEU A 410 -3.34 18.97 18.46
N LEU A 411 -3.57 18.24 17.36
CA LEU A 411 -3.13 16.85 17.20
C LEU A 411 -1.63 16.71 16.87
N SER A 412 -0.95 17.81 16.57
CA SER A 412 0.46 17.83 16.21
C SER A 412 1.36 18.21 17.40
N ASP A 413 2.28 17.30 17.75
CA ASP A 413 3.36 17.53 18.71
C ASP A 413 4.53 18.31 18.08
N THR A 414 4.70 18.21 16.76
CA THR A 414 5.74 18.89 15.97
C THR A 414 5.43 20.38 15.82
N MET A 415 4.16 20.72 15.66
CA MET A 415 3.68 22.10 15.50
C MET A 415 3.99 22.94 16.74
N GLN A 416 4.85 23.95 16.59
CA GLN A 416 5.23 24.85 17.66
C GLN A 416 4.31 26.07 17.71
N PRO A 417 3.93 26.55 18.91
CA PRO A 417 3.08 27.72 19.03
C PRO A 417 3.68 29.01 18.44
N SER A 418 5.02 29.12 18.37
CA SER A 418 5.66 30.28 17.74
C SER A 418 5.41 30.37 16.23
N GLU A 419 5.00 29.28 15.57
CA GLU A 419 4.72 29.26 14.13
C GLU A 419 3.46 30.04 13.76
N ILE A 420 2.54 30.27 14.70
CA ILE A 420 1.35 31.09 14.46
C ILE A 420 1.58 32.60 14.71
N PHE A 421 2.72 32.97 15.30
CA PHE A 421 2.99 34.37 15.65
C PHE A 421 2.97 35.32 14.44
N PRO A 422 3.48 34.95 13.24
CA PRO A 422 3.43 35.81 12.06
C PRO A 422 2.02 36.17 11.58
N PHE A 423 1.02 35.37 11.95
CA PHE A 423 -0.37 35.63 11.56
C PHE A 423 -1.00 36.74 12.42
N ILE A 424 -0.52 36.92 13.64
CA ILE A 424 -1.07 37.89 14.60
C ILE A 424 -0.20 39.15 14.66
N ILE A 425 1.13 39.00 14.64
CA ILE A 425 2.05 40.14 14.79
C ILE A 425 2.42 40.74 13.45
N ARG A 426 2.34 42.07 13.38
CA ARG A 426 2.79 42.85 12.23
C ARG A 426 4.29 43.16 12.32
N GLY A 427 5.03 42.80 11.28
CA GLY A 427 6.45 43.17 11.10
C GLY A 427 7.46 42.40 11.96
N PRO A 428 8.77 42.64 11.77
CA PRO A 428 9.83 42.01 12.54
C PRO A 428 9.71 42.40 14.02
N ASN A 429 9.73 41.40 14.89
CA ASN A 429 9.61 41.58 16.33
C ASN A 429 10.56 40.63 17.06
N ARG A 430 10.69 40.79 18.37
CA ARG A 430 11.61 39.97 19.19
C ARG A 430 11.31 38.46 19.16
N TRP A 431 10.10 38.07 18.80
CA TRP A 431 9.71 36.67 18.67
C TRP A 431 9.86 36.12 17.24
N SER A 432 10.18 36.96 16.24
CA SER A 432 10.42 36.51 14.86
C SER A 432 11.59 35.52 14.75
N LEU A 433 12.56 35.60 15.67
CA LEU A 433 13.68 34.65 15.74
C LEU A 433 13.29 33.29 16.35
N LEU A 434 12.11 33.20 16.98
CA LEU A 434 11.62 31.97 17.61
C LEU A 434 10.82 31.08 16.65
N ILE A 435 10.58 31.54 15.42
CA ILE A 435 9.82 30.80 14.42
C ILE A 435 10.73 29.71 13.87
N PRO A 436 10.39 28.42 14.06
CA PRO A 436 11.10 27.31 13.45
C PRO A 436 11.16 27.49 11.93
N ARG A 437 12.29 27.09 11.33
CA ARG A 437 12.42 27.03 9.87
C ARG A 437 11.88 25.72 9.30
N ASN A 438 10.86 25.15 9.95
CA ASN A 438 10.24 23.92 9.49
C ASN A 438 9.39 24.23 8.26
N ARG A 439 9.80 23.71 7.10
CA ARG A 439 8.96 23.75 5.91
C ARG A 439 8.23 22.42 5.82
N TYR A 440 6.97 22.42 6.23
CA TYR A 440 6.06 21.30 5.94
C TYR A 440 5.89 21.23 4.42
N TRP A 441 6.70 20.39 3.77
CA TRP A 441 6.79 20.08 2.34
C TRP A 441 6.71 21.23 1.30
N GLY A 442 6.71 22.50 1.73
CA GLY A 442 6.48 23.67 0.91
C GLY A 442 5.12 23.70 0.19
N LEU A 443 4.09 23.00 0.70
CA LEU A 443 2.79 22.92 0.02
C LEU A 443 1.85 24.09 0.35
N HIS A 444 2.15 24.86 1.39
CA HIS A 444 1.36 26.02 1.78
C HIS A 444 2.14 27.33 1.56
N PRO A 445 1.46 28.48 1.37
CA PRO A 445 2.10 29.79 1.33
C PRO A 445 2.89 30.10 2.60
N PRO A 446 3.88 31.02 2.55
CA PRO A 446 4.57 31.46 3.76
C PRO A 446 3.59 32.18 4.71
N PRO A 447 3.79 32.07 6.05
CA PRO A 447 2.99 32.80 7.03
C PRO A 447 2.93 34.31 6.76
N ALA A 448 1.73 34.88 6.89
CA ALA A 448 1.44 36.30 6.70
C ALA A 448 0.35 36.73 7.69
N PRO A 449 0.21 38.04 7.98
CA PRO A 449 -0.86 38.53 8.87
C PRO A 449 -2.25 38.03 8.44
N LEU A 450 -3.11 37.73 9.42
CA LEU A 450 -4.44 37.14 9.21
C LEU A 450 -5.27 37.92 8.19
N GLU A 451 -5.18 39.25 8.18
CA GLU A 451 -5.88 40.09 7.20
C GLU A 451 -5.50 39.72 5.78
N LYS A 452 -4.20 39.56 5.51
CA LYS A 452 -3.70 39.17 4.20
C LYS A 452 -4.09 37.74 3.84
N VAL A 453 -4.05 36.81 4.80
CA VAL A 453 -4.47 35.42 4.57
C VAL A 453 -5.95 35.35 4.19
N VAL A 454 -6.81 36.09 4.89
CA VAL A 454 -8.24 36.19 4.57
C VAL A 454 -8.46 36.82 3.20
N ASP A 455 -7.77 37.93 2.92
CA ASP A 455 -7.91 38.64 1.63
C ASP A 455 -7.45 37.77 0.44
N ASP A 456 -6.29 37.10 0.56
CA ASP A 456 -5.76 36.20 -0.46
C ASP A 456 -6.65 34.95 -0.63
N GLY A 457 -7.15 34.38 0.46
CA GLY A 457 -8.07 33.23 0.46
C GLY A 457 -9.42 33.56 -0.19
N LEU A 458 -10.00 34.73 0.11
CA LEU A 458 -11.22 35.22 -0.53
C LEU A 458 -11.01 35.44 -2.04
N MET A 459 -9.87 35.98 -2.45
CA MET A 459 -9.52 36.10 -3.87
C MET A 459 -9.40 34.74 -4.55
N ALA A 460 -8.77 33.76 -3.91
CA ALA A 460 -8.66 32.40 -4.43
C ALA A 460 -10.04 31.75 -4.57
N LEU A 461 -10.91 31.91 -3.56
CA LEU A 461 -12.29 31.44 -3.59
C LEU A 461 -13.07 32.06 -4.76
N GLN A 462 -13.03 33.38 -4.94
CA GLN A 462 -13.72 34.06 -6.04
C GLN A 462 -13.28 33.55 -7.42
N ARG A 463 -11.96 33.36 -7.63
CA ARG A 463 -11.42 32.78 -8.87
C ARG A 463 -11.93 31.37 -9.10
N ALA A 464 -11.96 30.56 -8.05
CA ALA A 464 -12.35 29.18 -8.11
C ALA A 464 -13.87 29.02 -8.38
N ILE A 465 -14.71 29.88 -7.78
CA ILE A 465 -16.15 30.01 -8.11
C ILE A 465 -16.34 30.38 -9.59
N PHE A 466 -15.57 31.33 -10.10
CA PHE A 466 -15.64 31.74 -11.52
C PHE A 466 -15.28 30.57 -12.46
N LEU A 467 -14.21 29.83 -12.16
CA LEU A 467 -13.80 28.65 -12.94
C LEU A 467 -14.87 27.55 -12.91
N LYS A 468 -15.47 27.28 -11.75
CA LYS A 468 -16.57 26.30 -11.62
C LYS A 468 -17.78 26.68 -12.48
N LYS A 469 -18.14 27.97 -12.52
CA LYS A 469 -19.20 28.49 -13.41
C LYS A 469 -18.85 28.36 -14.90
N ALA A 470 -17.56 28.38 -15.25
CA ALA A 470 -17.08 28.16 -16.62
C ALA A 470 -16.97 26.66 -17.01
N GLY A 471 -17.43 25.73 -16.15
CA GLY A 471 -17.38 24.30 -16.40
C GLY A 471 -16.02 23.65 -16.10
N VAL A 472 -15.10 24.38 -15.46
CA VAL A 472 -13.81 23.84 -15.01
C VAL A 472 -13.97 23.26 -13.61
N GLU A 473 -13.54 22.03 -13.40
CA GLU A 473 -13.54 21.42 -12.07
C GLU A 473 -12.69 22.25 -11.10
N SER A 474 -13.28 22.54 -9.93
CA SER A 474 -12.64 23.33 -8.89
C SER A 474 -12.95 22.74 -7.53
N ALA A 475 -11.91 22.56 -6.70
CA ALA A 475 -11.99 21.96 -5.37
C ALA A 475 -12.62 22.90 -4.31
N VAL A 476 -13.51 23.80 -4.72
CA VAL A 476 -14.18 24.74 -3.82
C VAL A 476 -15.22 24.01 -3.00
N ASP A 477 -15.15 24.19 -1.68
CA ASP A 477 -16.17 23.74 -0.74
C ASP A 477 -17.56 24.26 -1.17
N GLU A 478 -18.51 23.35 -1.30
CA GLU A 478 -19.87 23.68 -1.71
C GLU A 478 -20.54 24.67 -0.74
N LYS A 479 -20.16 24.64 0.55
CA LYS A 479 -20.65 25.59 1.55
C LYS A 479 -20.39 27.04 1.15
N PHE A 480 -19.22 27.34 0.59
CA PHE A 480 -18.84 28.68 0.15
C PHE A 480 -19.51 29.10 -1.16
N LEU A 481 -20.00 28.14 -1.96
CA LEU A 481 -20.76 28.45 -3.18
C LEU A 481 -22.17 28.94 -2.86
N PHE A 482 -22.79 28.37 -1.83
CA PHE A 482 -24.16 28.70 -1.45
C PHE A 482 -24.25 29.91 -0.51
N ASN A 483 -23.23 30.14 0.32
CA ASN A 483 -23.18 31.29 1.23
C ASN A 483 -21.75 31.83 1.36
N PRO A 484 -21.33 32.83 0.55
CA PRO A 484 -19.99 33.39 0.64
C PRO A 484 -19.82 34.14 1.97
N PRO A 485 -18.78 33.81 2.76
CA PRO A 485 -18.58 34.39 4.08
C PRO A 485 -18.14 35.85 3.95
N SER A 486 -18.52 36.69 4.91
CA SER A 486 -18.00 38.05 4.95
C SER A 486 -16.55 38.07 5.44
N ARG A 487 -15.79 39.08 5.01
CA ARG A 487 -14.40 39.26 5.44
C ARG A 487 -14.29 39.40 6.96
N ASP A 488 -15.21 40.13 7.57
CA ASP A 488 -15.19 40.40 9.01
C ASP A 488 -15.52 39.12 9.80
N ASP A 489 -16.50 38.32 9.34
CA ASP A 489 -16.83 37.02 9.95
C ASP A 489 -15.63 36.06 9.90
N LEU A 490 -14.90 36.04 8.77
CA LEU A 490 -13.71 35.21 8.62
C LEU A 490 -12.58 35.65 9.55
N LEU A 491 -12.37 36.95 9.71
CA LEU A 491 -11.34 37.48 10.61
C LEU A 491 -11.69 37.19 12.07
N GLU A 492 -12.95 37.39 12.46
CA GLU A 492 -13.42 37.05 13.79
C GLU A 492 -13.26 35.54 14.06
N ASN A 493 -13.65 34.70 13.10
CA ASN A 493 -13.50 33.24 13.20
C ASN A 493 -12.02 32.82 13.29
N ALA A 494 -11.14 33.43 12.49
CA ALA A 494 -9.71 33.18 12.55
C ALA A 494 -9.13 33.55 13.92
N MET A 495 -9.47 34.74 14.45
CA MET A 495 -9.02 35.19 15.77
C MET A 495 -9.51 34.28 16.89
N LYS A 496 -10.78 33.86 16.87
CA LYS A 496 -11.35 32.92 17.86
C LYS A 496 -10.60 31.58 17.89
N ASN A 497 -10.27 31.05 16.70
CA ASN A 497 -9.55 29.77 16.62
C ASN A 497 -8.07 29.93 17.02
N MET A 498 -7.42 31.05 16.69
CA MET A 498 -6.06 31.35 17.18
C MET A 498 -6.02 31.47 18.71
N ILE A 499 -7.01 32.11 19.33
CA ILE A 499 -7.17 32.15 20.79
C ILE A 499 -7.24 30.72 21.34
N ARG A 500 -8.15 29.89 20.81
CA ARG A 500 -8.32 28.50 21.24
C ARG A 500 -7.00 27.72 21.20
N TYR A 501 -6.24 27.84 20.11
CA TYR A 501 -4.95 27.15 19.99
C TYR A 501 -3.91 27.67 21.01
N LEU A 502 -3.82 29.00 21.20
CA LEU A 502 -2.89 29.62 22.13
C LEU A 502 -3.21 29.29 23.59
N GLU A 503 -4.49 29.25 23.97
CA GLU A 503 -4.94 28.89 25.31
C GLU A 503 -4.51 27.47 25.68
N VAL A 504 -4.72 26.51 24.78
CA VAL A 504 -4.25 25.12 25.00
C VAL A 504 -2.72 25.07 25.02
N SER A 505 -2.06 25.81 24.13
CA SER A 505 -0.59 25.86 24.05
C SER A 505 0.08 26.46 25.29
N ARG A 506 -0.62 27.34 26.02
CA ARG A 506 -0.11 27.97 27.25
C ARG A 506 0.28 26.96 28.33
N PHE A 507 -0.38 25.80 28.35
CA PHE A 507 -0.13 24.72 29.32
C PHE A 507 0.95 23.73 28.86
N LYS A 508 1.53 23.89 27.65
CA LYS A 508 2.65 23.07 27.17
C LYS A 508 3.96 23.48 27.86
N ASP A 509 4.89 22.53 27.96
CA ASP A 509 6.23 22.83 28.45
C ASP A 509 7.05 23.54 27.37
N LEU A 510 7.13 24.86 27.48
CA LEU A 510 7.73 25.76 26.50
C LEU A 510 8.81 26.64 27.12
N VAL A 511 9.79 27.02 26.31
CA VAL A 511 10.81 28.01 26.69
C VAL A 511 10.18 29.38 26.97
N LEU A 512 10.76 30.10 27.93
CA LEU A 512 10.21 31.38 28.41
C LEU A 512 9.88 32.39 27.29
N PRO A 513 10.73 32.61 26.26
CA PRO A 513 10.40 33.54 25.18
C PRO A 513 9.13 33.19 24.40
N VAL A 514 8.81 31.89 24.27
CA VAL A 514 7.59 31.43 23.59
C VAL A 514 6.38 31.64 24.51
N LYS A 515 6.50 31.34 25.81
CA LYS A 515 5.47 31.63 26.82
C LYS A 515 5.12 33.13 26.86
N GLU A 516 6.12 34.01 26.83
CA GLU A 516 5.91 35.46 26.71
C GLU A 516 5.15 35.85 25.45
N GLY A 517 5.48 35.21 24.32
CA GLY A 517 4.80 35.42 23.04
C GLY A 517 3.33 35.04 23.11
N ILE A 518 3.03 33.85 23.62
CA ILE A 518 1.65 33.34 23.78
C ILE A 518 0.80 34.31 24.59
N ASP A 519 1.22 34.64 25.82
CA ASP A 519 0.42 35.49 26.72
C ASP A 519 0.23 36.91 26.15
N THR A 520 1.24 37.43 25.44
CA THR A 520 1.13 38.75 24.81
C THR A 520 0.16 38.73 23.62
N LEU A 521 0.15 37.65 22.82
CA LEU A 521 -0.74 37.53 21.67
C LEU A 521 -2.18 37.25 22.08
N LEU A 522 -2.40 36.44 23.12
CA LEU A 522 -3.72 36.28 23.72
C LEU A 522 -4.31 37.62 24.14
N MET A 523 -3.53 38.47 24.82
CA MET A 523 -3.97 39.81 25.21
C MET A 523 -4.34 40.69 24.00
N GLN A 524 -3.59 40.59 22.89
CA GLN A 524 -3.89 41.32 21.66
C GLN A 524 -5.18 40.82 20.99
N LEU A 525 -5.37 39.50 20.92
CA LEU A 525 -6.55 38.90 20.31
C LEU A 525 -7.81 39.14 21.14
N PHE A 526 -7.74 38.99 22.47
CA PHE A 526 -8.85 39.33 23.35
C PHE A 526 -9.26 40.79 23.23
N ARG A 527 -8.29 41.70 23.14
CA ARG A 527 -8.57 43.11 22.87
C ARG A 527 -9.25 43.31 21.51
N ALA A 528 -8.79 42.62 20.47
CA ALA A 528 -9.36 42.74 19.12
C ALA A 528 -10.82 42.26 19.07
N LEU A 529 -11.18 41.25 19.87
CA LEU A 529 -12.54 40.72 19.97
C LEU A 529 -13.38 41.33 21.12
N ASN A 530 -12.85 42.31 21.84
CA ASN A 530 -13.48 42.93 23.04
C ASN A 530 -13.82 41.93 24.17
N TYR A 531 -13.00 40.90 24.39
CA TYR A 531 -13.14 39.95 25.49
C TYR A 531 -12.51 40.49 26.79
N ALA A 532 -13.15 41.50 27.38
CA ALA A 532 -12.65 42.20 28.58
C ALA A 532 -12.41 41.25 29.77
N ASP A 533 -13.37 40.37 30.06
CA ASP A 533 -13.28 39.42 31.17
C ASP A 533 -12.08 38.47 31.04
N ASP A 534 -11.80 37.99 29.83
CA ASP A 534 -10.69 37.06 29.60
C ASP A 534 -9.33 37.78 29.62
N MET A 535 -9.29 39.06 29.24
CA MET A 535 -8.10 39.91 29.48
C MET A 535 -7.82 40.06 30.98
N GLU A 536 -8.84 40.36 31.79
CA GLU A 536 -8.69 40.52 33.23
C GLU A 536 -8.26 39.21 33.90
N LYS A 537 -8.87 38.08 33.52
CA LYS A 537 -8.45 36.74 33.98
C LYS A 537 -7.00 36.44 33.61
N LEU A 538 -6.59 36.71 32.37
CA LEU A 538 -5.21 36.46 31.95
C LEU A 538 -4.22 37.36 32.71
N ALA A 539 -4.54 38.64 32.87
CA ALA A 539 -3.71 39.62 33.57
C ALA A 539 -3.55 39.33 35.07
N SER A 540 -4.60 38.79 35.71
CA SER A 540 -4.59 38.40 37.13
C SER A 540 -4.00 37.01 37.39
N SER A 541 -3.83 36.18 36.35
CA SER A 541 -3.19 34.86 36.43
C SER A 541 -1.65 34.94 36.38
N ASP A 542 -0.97 33.84 36.70
CA ASP A 542 0.48 33.67 36.48
C ASP A 542 0.81 33.72 34.98
N ASN A 543 1.11 34.92 34.48
CA ASN A 543 1.34 35.19 33.07
C ASN A 543 2.74 35.76 32.80
N ASN A 544 3.20 35.56 31.57
CA ASN A 544 4.46 36.03 31.02
C ASN A 544 4.24 37.21 30.07
N CYS A 545 3.07 37.86 30.10
CA CYS A 545 2.73 38.94 29.19
C CYS A 545 3.63 40.16 29.42
N VAL A 546 4.22 40.68 28.34
CA VAL A 546 5.15 41.82 28.43
C VAL A 546 4.44 43.17 28.40
N VAL A 547 3.20 43.20 27.92
CA VAL A 547 2.34 44.38 28.00
C VAL A 547 1.91 44.62 29.46
N CYS A 548 1.53 43.56 30.19
CA CYS A 548 1.15 43.66 31.60
C CYS A 548 2.30 44.10 32.52
N ARG A 549 3.54 43.64 32.26
CA ARG A 549 4.73 44.01 33.07
C ARG A 549 5.13 45.49 32.99
N ARG A 550 4.74 46.21 31.94
CA ARG A 550 5.02 47.67 31.81
C ARG A 550 3.94 48.54 32.45
N SER A 551 2.69 48.09 32.47
CA SER A 551 1.57 48.88 33.01
C SER A 551 1.39 48.77 34.53
N TRP A 552 1.96 47.75 35.17
CA TRP A 552 1.84 47.52 36.63
C TRP A 552 3.05 47.95 37.46
N ARG A 553 4.11 48.52 36.87
CA ARG A 553 5.23 49.14 37.63
C ARG A 553 4.97 50.59 38.05
N HIS A 554 3.75 51.10 37.82
CA HIS A 554 3.32 52.44 38.20
C HIS A 554 1.98 52.44 38.95
N TYR A 555 1.82 51.49 39.88
CA TYR A 555 0.89 51.60 41.00
C TYR A 555 1.56 51.13 42.28
#